data_AF-A0A529FPS9-F1
#
_entry.id   AF-A0A529FPS9-F1
#
_cell.length_a   1.000
_cell.length_b   1.000
_cell.length_c   1.000
_cell.angle_alpha   90.00
_cell.angle_beta   90.00
_cell.angle_gamma   90.00
#
_symmetry.space_group_name_H-M   'P 1'
#
loop_
_entity.id
_entity.type
_entity.pdbx_description
1 polymer ?
#
loop_
_entity_poly.entity_id
_entity_poly.type
_entity_poly.pdbx_seq_one_letter_code
_entity_poly.pdbx_strand_id
1 'polypeptide(L)' 'MSDIFSRIEHSRTADEVVQQIESLILEGVLRTGDRLPGERELARQFDVSRPILRDALKA' A
#
# COMPACT_ATOMS: atom_id res chain seq x y z
N MET A 1 24.16 28.84 6.64
CA MET A 1 23.48 28.32 5.44
C MET A 1 22.35 27.47 5.94
N SER A 2 21.12 27.93 5.75
CA SER A 2 19.92 27.21 6.16
C SER A 2 19.50 26.34 5.00
N ASP A 3 19.50 25.02 5.16
CA ASP A 3 19.06 24.10 4.12
C ASP A 3 17.60 24.40 3.77
N ILE A 4 17.37 24.71 2.49
CA ILE A 4 16.05 25.10 1.94
C ILE A 4 15.11 23.89 1.85
N PHE A 5 15.66 22.68 1.96
CA PHE A 5 14.93 21.42 1.83
C PHE A 5 15.26 20.50 3.01
N SER A 6 14.24 20.02 3.71
CA SER A 6 14.34 18.97 4.72
C SER A 6 13.94 17.62 4.13
N ARG A 7 14.49 16.53 4.68
CA ARG A 7 14.11 15.16 4.31
C ARG A 7 12.60 14.97 4.50
N ILE A 8 11.93 14.54 3.45
CA ILE A 8 10.57 13.99 3.55
C ILE A 8 10.73 12.57 4.11
N GLU A 9 10.22 12.34 5.31
CA GLU A 9 10.03 10.99 5.84
C GLU A 9 8.93 10.33 5.00
N HIS A 10 9.33 9.66 3.92
CA HIS A 10 8.46 8.77 3.18
C HIS A 10 8.17 7.58 4.08
N SER A 11 7.13 7.64 4.91
CA SER A 11 6.52 6.40 5.35
C SER A 11 6.08 5.70 4.06
N ARG A 12 6.67 4.52 3.86
CA ARG A 12 6.70 3.78 2.60
C ARG A 12 5.29 3.31 2.31
N THR A 13 4.49 4.16 1.70
CA THR A 13 3.05 3.94 1.57
C THR A 13 2.73 2.68 0.78
N ALA A 14 3.64 2.24 -0.10
CA ALA A 14 3.57 0.94 -0.76
C ALA A 14 3.89 -0.21 0.22
N ASP A 15 4.97 -0.11 1.00
CA ASP A 15 5.32 -1.13 2.00
C ASP A 15 4.25 -1.26 3.09
N GLU A 16 3.60 -0.17 3.50
CA GLU A 16 2.47 -0.19 4.44
C GLU A 16 1.27 -0.94 3.85
N VAL A 17 0.97 -0.74 2.57
CA VAL A 17 -0.07 -1.51 1.87
C VAL A 17 0.30 -3.00 1.83
N VAL A 18 1.57 -3.34 1.56
CA VAL A 18 2.04 -4.73 1.60
C VAL A 18 1.85 -5.33 3.00
N GLN A 19 2.30 -4.63 4.05
CA GLN A 19 2.18 -5.09 5.44
C GLN A 19 0.72 -5.31 5.84
N GLN A 20 -0.19 -4.45 5.40
CA GLN A 20 -1.61 -4.61 5.69
C GLN A 20 -2.19 -5.82 4.97
N ILE A 21 -1.84 -6.04 3.69
CA ILE A 21 -2.28 -7.22 2.93
C ILE A 21 -1.72 -8.50 3.57
N GLU A 22 -0.45 -8.52 3.96
CA GLU A 22 0.16 -9.65 4.68
C GLU A 22 -0.57 -9.95 5.98
N SER A 23 -0.89 -8.93 6.77
CA SER A 23 -1.62 -9.07 8.03
C SER A 23 -3.01 -9.68 7.79
N LEU A 24 -3.74 -9.19 6.78
CA LEU A 24 -5.05 -9.74 6.41
C LEU A 24 -4.99 -11.20 5.96
N ILE A 25 -3.89 -11.63 5.32
CA ILE A 25 -3.66 -13.03 4.96
C ILE A 25 -3.38 -13.87 6.21
N LEU A 26 -2.51 -13.39 7.11
CA LEU A 26 -2.16 -14.08 8.35
C LEU A 26 -3.38 -14.24 9.28
N GLU A 27 -4.26 -13.24 9.31
CA GLU A 27 -5.54 -13.28 10.03
C GLU A 27 -6.60 -14.17 9.36
N GLY A 28 -6.35 -14.62 8.13
CA GLY A 28 -7.26 -15.47 7.35
C GLY A 28 -8.46 -14.74 6.76
N VAL A 29 -8.42 -13.40 6.76
CA VAL A 29 -9.42 -12.50 6.14
C VAL A 29 -9.28 -12.53 4.62
N LEU A 30 -8.04 -12.48 4.11
CA LEU A 30 -7.72 -12.70 2.70
C LEU A 30 -7.17 -14.12 2.52
N ARG A 31 -7.73 -14.87 1.57
CA ARG A 31 -7.29 -16.23 1.25
C ARG A 31 -6.81 -16.32 -0.19
N THR A 32 -5.98 -17.33 -0.43
CA THR A 32 -5.52 -17.65 -1.79
C THR A 32 -6.71 -17.90 -2.70
N GLY A 33 -6.76 -17.20 -3.83
CA GLY A 33 -7.85 -17.30 -4.80
C GLY A 33 -8.99 -16.30 -4.60
N ASP A 34 -9.00 -15.55 -3.50
CA ASP A 34 -9.99 -14.48 -3.31
C ASP A 34 -9.82 -13.38 -4.36
N ARG A 35 -10.96 -12.90 -4.86
CA ARG A 35 -10.96 -11.77 -5.78
C ARG A 35 -10.87 -10.48 -4.99
N LEU A 36 -9.79 -9.74 -5.23
CA LEU A 36 -9.65 -8.39 -4.70
C LEU A 36 -10.58 -7.41 -5.44
N PRO A 37 -10.98 -6.30 -4.80
CA PRO A 37 -11.59 -5.17 -5.49
C PRO A 37 -10.68 -4.67 -6.62
N GLY A 38 -11.25 -4.05 -7.64
CA GLY A 38 -10.46 -3.43 -8.72
C GLY A 38 -9.50 -2.37 -8.18
N GLU A 39 -8.36 -2.17 -8.86
CA GLU A 39 -7.27 -1.26 -8.43
C GLU A 39 -7.77 0.13 -7.98
N ARG A 40 -8.76 0.71 -8.68
CA ARG A 40 -9.32 2.02 -8.33
C ARG A 40 -10.02 2.03 -6.97
N GLU A 41 -10.81 0.99 -6.69
CA GLU A 41 -11.56 0.89 -5.45
C GLU A 41 -10.63 0.51 -4.30
N LEU A 42 -9.70 -0.41 -4.54
CA LEU A 42 -8.71 -0.81 -3.55
C LEU A 42 -7.80 0.36 -3.15
N ALA A 43 -7.37 1.18 -4.11
CA ALA A 43 -6.58 2.38 -3.82
C ALA A 43 -7.36 3.39 -2.97
N ARG A 44 -8.66 3.52 -3.21
CA ARG A 44 -9.56 4.36 -2.39
C ARG A 44 -9.71 3.80 -0.97
N GLN A 45 -9.75 2.48 -0.80
CA GLN A 45 -9.89 1.85 0.52
C GLN A 45 -8.62 1.97 1.36
N PHE A 46 -7.45 1.85 0.74
CA PHE A 46 -6.15 2.04 1.38
C PHE A 46 -5.72 3.52 1.49
N ASP A 47 -6.53 4.45 0.97
CA ASP A 47 -6.20 5.89 0.91
C ASP A 47 -4.84 6.19 0.26
N VAL A 48 -4.53 5.46 -0.82
CA VAL A 48 -3.28 5.64 -1.58
C VAL A 48 -3.56 5.98 -3.04
N SER A 49 -2.54 6.50 -3.72
CA SER A 49 -2.59 6.66 -5.16
C SER A 49 -2.53 5.30 -5.88
N ARG A 50 -3.15 5.22 -7.07
CA ARG A 50 -3.10 4.00 -7.91
C ARG A 50 -1.68 3.53 -8.25
N PRO A 51 -0.71 4.42 -8.56
CA PRO A 51 0.69 4.00 -8.75
C PRO A 51 1.28 3.32 -7.52
N ILE A 52 1.07 3.88 -6.32
CA ILE A 52 1.57 3.30 -5.07
C ILE A 52 1.00 1.90 -4.83
N LEU A 53 -0.33 1.74 -4.97
CA LEU A 53 -0.96 0.42 -4.84
C LEU A 53 -0.40 -0.58 -5.85
N ARG A 54 -0.17 -0.16 -7.09
CA ARG A 54 0.39 -1.03 -8.12
C ARG A 54 1.82 -1.45 -7.78
N ASP A 55 2.62 -0.54 -7.25
CA ASP A 55 3.99 -0.85 -6.84
C ASP A 55 3.99 -1.81 -5.65
N ALA A 56 3.07 -1.64 -4.68
CA ALA A 56 2.87 -2.58 -3.58
C ALA A 56 2.49 -3.99 -4.07
N LEU A 57 1.59 -4.10 -5.06
CA LEU A 57 1.16 -5.39 -5.62
C LEU A 57 2.21 -6.07 -6.52
N LYS A 58 3.30 -5.39 -6.88
CA LYS A 58 4.38 -5.91 -7.73
C LYS A 58 5.62 -6.37 -6.94
N ALA A 59 5.74 -5.95 -5.68
CA ALA A 59 6.84 -6.31 -4.79
C ALA A 59 6.85 -7.83 -4.52
#